data_AF-U2MDG5-F1
#
_entry.id   AF-U2MDG5-F1
#
_cell.length_a   1.000
_cell.length_b   1.000
_cell.length_c   1.000
_cell.angle_alpha   90.00
_cell.angle_beta   90.00
_cell.angle_gamma   90.00
#
_symmetry.space_group_name_H-M   'P 1'
#
loop_
_entity.id
_entity.type
_entity.pdbx_description
1 polymer ?
#
loop_
_entity_poly.entity_id
_entity_poly.type
_entity_poly.pdbx_seq_one_letter_code
_entity_poly.pdbx_strand_id
1 'polypeptide(L)'
;MKKKWLSAAAAAVLSVCALVAPISVPNTVTPVAVQAASSGTTLADMPSAYQSAAEWILQNRIISEGSVKDWATIYDQIVAGNGTLKYVVKWQSKQTITLEQRKQLQTVLETAVNDWTDWLVGYENWPYTHVNVQIVGWAVLDQNCLLDLQPDETVYTTTIPADTSYITDGNMAVSELPTLEPIGDETRYRYIHWADQSYQYPDGYENRYDMYLQATQGMIDMGGFGYHWGQQLSDNAILGLIAGTSSMHILEHEMGHSFGLTDFYGGEGESDGFPPGGFPDGGTSIMMAGSSQTITNFDGWFFRYLWSYLAKEDGRFNLTAPSTTTTATTSETTAETTETTTTTVTTTVSETQPAYETVSFTDTISEIVPNTSVTFAEYGTFFFQGDSYYHGDESKNLSHYEAGDKISIQFTYDRESDMIQRVDALQLEENSHKVIGDVNADGQFTIADVVMVQKWLLGSGNVTDWTAGDYNADGQLNGLDLCSMKQALRKETQEA
;
A
#
# COMPACT_ATOMS: atom_id res chain seq x y z
N MET A 1 43.61 43.67 -7.18
CA MET A 1 44.00 43.63 -8.61
C MET A 1 43.49 42.34 -9.22
N LYS A 2 42.92 42.43 -10.43
CA LYS A 2 42.17 41.39 -11.15
C LYS A 2 43.08 40.28 -11.71
N LYS A 3 42.62 39.02 -11.67
CA LYS A 3 42.49 38.13 -12.83
C LYS A 3 41.57 36.94 -12.51
N LYS A 4 40.49 36.84 -13.29
CA LYS A 4 39.45 35.80 -13.34
C LYS A 4 40.00 34.54 -14.03
N TRP A 5 39.64 33.35 -13.53
CA TRP A 5 39.41 32.13 -14.30
C TRP A 5 38.16 31.44 -13.71
N LEU A 6 37.17 31.18 -14.57
CA LEU A 6 35.92 30.44 -14.30
C LEU A 6 36.13 28.95 -14.61
N SER A 7 35.54 28.06 -13.79
CA SER A 7 34.95 26.73 -14.10
C SER A 7 35.02 25.85 -12.83
N ALA A 8 33.99 25.20 -12.28
CA ALA A 8 32.58 25.04 -12.62
C ALA A 8 31.79 24.75 -11.33
N ALA A 9 30.56 25.25 -11.26
CA ALA A 9 29.50 24.81 -10.34
C ALA A 9 28.36 24.23 -11.19
N ALA A 10 27.81 23.08 -10.78
CA ALA A 10 26.57 22.40 -11.22
C ALA A 10 26.73 20.88 -10.98
N ALA A 11 25.72 20.07 -10.62
CA ALA A 11 24.28 20.23 -10.35
C ALA A 11 23.79 18.91 -9.70
N ALA A 12 22.88 18.91 -8.72
CA ALA A 12 21.45 18.61 -8.90
C ALA A 12 21.15 17.59 -10.01
N VAL A 13 20.69 16.39 -9.64
CA VAL A 13 19.97 15.49 -10.55
C VAL A 13 18.48 15.72 -10.29
N LEU A 14 17.95 16.70 -11.03
CA LEU A 14 16.52 16.81 -11.31
C LEU A 14 16.11 15.62 -12.19
N SER A 15 14.98 15.01 -11.86
CA SER A 15 14.11 14.35 -12.83
C SER A 15 13.80 15.34 -13.97
N VAL A 16 14.20 14.98 -15.19
CA VAL A 16 13.82 15.67 -16.42
C VAL A 16 13.21 14.62 -17.33
N CYS A 17 11.88 14.60 -17.41
CA CYS A 17 11.19 14.07 -18.58
C CYS A 17 11.67 14.85 -19.81
N ALA A 18 12.33 14.17 -20.74
CA ALA A 18 12.65 14.77 -22.03
C ALA A 18 11.35 15.07 -22.78
N LEU A 19 11.05 16.37 -22.91
CA LEU A 19 10.06 16.91 -23.84
C LEU A 19 10.37 16.44 -25.26
N VAL A 20 9.69 15.38 -25.70
CA VAL A 20 9.41 15.18 -27.13
C VAL A 20 8.12 15.91 -27.43
N ALA A 21 8.16 16.82 -28.42
CA ALA A 21 7.00 17.56 -28.89
C ALA A 21 5.81 16.60 -29.14
N PRO A 22 4.56 17.05 -28.93
CA PRO A 22 3.39 16.19 -29.12
C PRO A 22 3.32 15.77 -30.59
N ILE A 23 3.76 14.56 -30.87
CA ILE A 23 3.34 13.87 -32.08
C ILE A 23 1.90 13.47 -31.76
N SER A 24 0.93 14.14 -32.38
CA SER A 24 -0.44 13.64 -32.43
C SER A 24 -0.42 12.33 -33.20
N VAL A 25 -0.13 11.24 -32.49
CA VAL A 25 -0.37 9.89 -32.99
C VAL A 25 -1.88 9.69 -32.90
N PRO A 26 -2.56 9.38 -34.01
CA PRO A 26 -3.97 9.02 -33.94
C PRO A 26 -4.12 7.83 -32.99
N ASN A 27 -4.96 7.98 -31.95
CA ASN A 27 -5.41 6.88 -31.10
C ASN A 27 -6.26 5.92 -31.94
N THR A 28 -5.60 5.07 -32.71
CA THR A 28 -6.17 3.81 -33.20
C THR A 28 -5.27 2.70 -32.68
N VAL A 29 -5.15 2.60 -31.35
CA VAL A 29 -4.69 1.36 -30.73
C VAL A 29 -5.93 0.48 -30.65
N THR A 30 -6.02 -0.46 -31.58
CA THR A 30 -6.97 -1.57 -31.45
C THR A 30 -6.62 -2.28 -30.15
N PRO A 31 -7.52 -2.40 -29.16
CA PRO A 31 -7.22 -3.17 -27.96
C PRO A 31 -6.80 -4.57 -28.40
N VAL A 32 -5.65 -5.04 -27.91
CA VAL A 32 -5.30 -6.45 -28.03
C VAL A 32 -6.40 -7.18 -27.26
N ALA A 33 -7.17 -8.00 -27.97
CA ALA A 33 -8.22 -8.80 -27.33
C ALA A 33 -7.56 -9.64 -26.23
N VAL A 34 -7.94 -9.37 -24.97
CA VAL A 34 -7.58 -10.20 -23.82
C VAL A 34 -7.99 -11.62 -24.17
N GLN A 35 -7.02 -12.51 -24.33
CA GLN A 35 -7.31 -13.92 -24.52
C GLN A 35 -7.66 -14.49 -23.15
N ALA A 36 -8.96 -14.50 -22.83
CA ALA A 36 -9.50 -15.37 -21.80
C ALA A 36 -8.87 -16.76 -21.97
N ALA A 37 -8.45 -17.37 -20.87
CA ALA A 37 -7.87 -18.71 -20.93
C ALA A 37 -8.88 -19.66 -21.57
N SER A 38 -8.42 -20.53 -22.47
CA SER A 38 -9.26 -21.66 -22.87
C SER A 38 -9.57 -22.49 -21.62
N SER A 39 -10.82 -22.93 -21.45
CA SER A 39 -11.19 -23.75 -20.29
C SER A 39 -10.22 -24.92 -20.10
N GLY A 40 -9.58 -24.99 -18.93
CA GLY A 40 -8.59 -26.02 -18.61
C GLY A 40 -7.13 -25.59 -18.74
N THR A 41 -6.83 -24.30 -18.97
CA THR A 41 -5.47 -23.76 -18.84
C THR A 41 -4.97 -23.91 -17.40
N THR A 42 -3.72 -24.32 -17.25
CA THR A 42 -3.03 -24.54 -15.97
C THR A 42 -1.66 -23.87 -15.97
N LEU A 43 -0.99 -23.84 -14.82
CA LEU A 43 0.39 -23.36 -14.74
C LEU A 43 1.35 -24.10 -15.68
N ALA A 44 1.07 -25.37 -16.01
CA ALA A 44 1.90 -26.15 -16.94
C ALA A 44 1.87 -25.62 -18.39
N ASP A 45 0.88 -24.81 -18.74
CA ASP A 45 0.73 -24.21 -20.06
C ASP A 45 1.48 -22.88 -20.21
N MET A 46 2.11 -22.39 -19.13
CA MET A 46 2.88 -21.15 -19.17
C MET A 46 4.04 -21.26 -20.16
N PRO A 47 4.23 -20.28 -21.08
CA PRO A 47 5.37 -20.27 -21.99
C PRO A 47 6.68 -20.36 -21.22
N SER A 48 7.58 -21.25 -21.64
CA SER A 48 8.88 -21.45 -20.98
C SER A 48 9.72 -20.16 -20.94
N ALA A 49 9.53 -19.27 -21.91
CA ALA A 49 10.18 -17.97 -21.95
C ALA A 49 9.74 -17.03 -20.80
N TYR A 50 8.57 -17.26 -20.21
CA TYR A 50 8.03 -16.42 -19.15
C TYR A 50 8.39 -16.96 -17.76
N GLN A 51 8.60 -18.27 -17.65
CA GLN A 51 8.78 -18.95 -16.37
C GLN A 51 9.96 -18.40 -15.56
N SER A 52 11.12 -18.18 -16.19
CA SER A 52 12.29 -17.65 -15.50
C SER A 52 12.09 -16.23 -15.00
N ALA A 53 11.41 -15.38 -15.78
CA ALA A 53 11.10 -14.02 -15.38
C ALA A 53 10.08 -14.01 -14.22
N ALA A 54 9.02 -14.80 -14.33
CA ALA A 54 8.00 -14.93 -13.28
C ALA A 54 8.57 -15.46 -11.95
N GLU A 55 9.39 -16.51 -12.00
CA GLU A 55 10.04 -17.06 -10.80
C GLU A 55 11.00 -16.05 -10.17
N TRP A 56 11.75 -15.29 -10.99
CA TRP A 56 12.62 -14.24 -10.50
C TRP A 56 11.83 -13.12 -9.80
N ILE A 57 10.73 -12.64 -10.39
CA ILE A 57 9.89 -11.59 -9.78
C ILE A 57 9.26 -12.11 -8.49
N LEU A 58 8.73 -13.34 -8.48
CA LEU A 58 8.15 -13.93 -7.28
C LEU A 58 9.15 -13.91 -6.11
N GLN A 59 10.39 -14.37 -6.34
CA GLN A 59 11.38 -14.48 -5.27
C GLN A 59 11.95 -13.12 -4.86
N ASN A 60 12.38 -12.31 -5.82
CA ASN A 60 13.16 -11.10 -5.54
C ASN A 60 12.30 -9.87 -5.27
N ARG A 61 11.04 -9.87 -5.72
CA ARG A 61 10.13 -8.74 -5.56
C ARG A 61 8.99 -9.10 -4.62
N ILE A 62 8.12 -10.03 -5.02
CA ILE A 62 6.89 -10.34 -4.28
C ILE A 62 7.17 -10.88 -2.87
N ILE A 63 8.03 -11.89 -2.75
CA ILE A 63 8.35 -12.53 -1.45
C ILE A 63 9.29 -11.64 -0.64
N SER A 64 10.34 -11.11 -1.26
CA SER A 64 11.34 -10.25 -0.62
C SER A 64 10.73 -8.99 0.00
N GLU A 65 9.81 -8.33 -0.71
CA GLU A 65 9.13 -7.13 -0.23
C GLU A 65 7.90 -7.46 0.63
N GLY A 66 7.52 -8.73 0.72
CA GLY A 66 6.35 -9.17 1.47
C GLY A 66 5.02 -8.68 0.89
N SER A 67 4.96 -8.38 -0.41
CA SER A 67 3.83 -7.72 -1.09
C SER A 67 2.51 -8.51 -1.07
N VAL A 68 2.53 -9.76 -0.60
CA VAL A 68 1.35 -10.64 -0.51
C VAL A 68 1.22 -11.34 0.85
N LYS A 69 2.05 -10.95 1.84
CA LYS A 69 2.14 -11.58 3.16
C LYS A 69 0.86 -11.35 4.00
N ASP A 70 0.19 -10.23 3.76
CA ASP A 70 -0.91 -9.73 4.58
C ASP A 70 -2.28 -10.25 4.11
N TRP A 71 -2.38 -11.21 3.19
CA TRP A 71 -3.67 -11.84 2.81
C TRP A 71 -4.85 -10.86 2.56
N ALA A 72 -4.52 -9.66 2.08
CA ALA A 72 -5.43 -8.52 1.91
C ALA A 72 -5.48 -8.03 0.46
N THR A 73 -4.86 -8.78 -0.46
CA THR A 73 -4.83 -8.45 -1.89
C THR A 73 -6.24 -8.46 -2.47
N ILE A 74 -6.44 -7.85 -3.64
CA ILE A 74 -7.73 -7.93 -4.34
C ILE A 74 -8.16 -9.38 -4.60
N TYR A 75 -7.26 -10.36 -4.75
CA TYR A 75 -7.66 -11.78 -4.80
C TYR A 75 -8.43 -12.20 -3.55
N ASP A 76 -7.90 -11.85 -2.38
CA ASP A 76 -8.50 -12.15 -1.07
C ASP A 76 -9.83 -11.41 -0.88
N GLN A 77 -9.93 -10.19 -1.40
CA GLN A 77 -11.16 -9.39 -1.38
C GLN A 77 -12.25 -9.99 -2.28
N ILE A 78 -11.90 -10.39 -3.51
CA ILE A 78 -12.84 -11.01 -4.46
C ILE A 78 -13.39 -12.32 -3.91
N VAL A 79 -12.51 -13.20 -3.38
CA VAL A 79 -12.92 -14.49 -2.83
C VAL A 79 -13.82 -14.29 -1.59
N ALA A 80 -13.45 -13.38 -0.70
CA ALA A 80 -14.26 -12.99 0.45
C ALA A 80 -15.63 -12.39 0.06
N GLY A 81 -15.68 -11.64 -1.04
CA GLY A 81 -16.88 -11.04 -1.60
C GLY A 81 -17.66 -11.95 -2.54
N ASN A 82 -17.27 -13.23 -2.66
CA ASN A 82 -17.87 -14.20 -3.57
C ASN A 82 -18.02 -13.66 -5.01
N GLY A 83 -16.96 -13.04 -5.54
CA GLY A 83 -16.94 -12.46 -6.88
C GLY A 83 -17.48 -11.03 -6.96
N THR A 84 -17.74 -10.37 -5.83
CA THR A 84 -18.12 -8.96 -5.77
C THR A 84 -17.08 -8.14 -5.01
N LEU A 85 -16.73 -6.96 -5.54
CA LEU A 85 -15.92 -5.95 -4.86
C LEU A 85 -16.77 -4.69 -4.63
N LYS A 86 -16.79 -4.22 -3.38
CA LYS A 86 -17.49 -3.00 -2.98
C LYS A 86 -16.47 -1.89 -2.75
N TYR A 87 -16.68 -0.76 -3.42
CA TYR A 87 -15.84 0.43 -3.34
C TYR A 87 -16.53 1.54 -2.57
N VAL A 88 -15.76 2.27 -1.78
CA VAL A 88 -16.09 3.65 -1.39
C VAL A 88 -15.19 4.60 -2.16
N VAL A 89 -15.75 5.65 -2.75
CA VAL A 89 -14.96 6.67 -3.44
C VAL A 89 -14.63 7.79 -2.46
N LYS A 90 -13.34 8.05 -2.22
CA LYS A 90 -12.86 9.23 -1.49
C LYS A 90 -12.70 10.39 -2.45
N TRP A 91 -13.71 11.25 -2.53
CA TRP A 91 -13.67 12.48 -3.34
C TRP A 91 -12.98 13.61 -2.58
N GLN A 92 -11.65 13.56 -2.54
CA GLN A 92 -10.78 14.58 -1.96
C GLN A 92 -10.59 15.76 -2.92
N SER A 93 -11.71 16.32 -3.40
CA SER A 93 -11.74 17.40 -4.37
C SER A 93 -12.96 18.30 -4.17
N LYS A 94 -12.83 19.56 -4.60
CA LYS A 94 -13.95 20.52 -4.68
C LYS A 94 -14.62 20.52 -6.06
N GLN A 95 -14.11 19.76 -7.03
CA GLN A 95 -14.75 19.61 -8.33
C GLN A 95 -16.08 18.87 -8.19
N THR A 96 -17.06 19.27 -8.99
CA THR A 96 -18.36 18.62 -9.01
C THR A 96 -18.34 17.37 -9.88
N ILE A 97 -19.07 16.34 -9.46
CA ILE A 97 -19.31 15.11 -10.24
C ILE A 97 -20.81 14.84 -10.37
N THR A 98 -21.27 14.62 -11.60
CA THR A 98 -22.67 14.36 -11.94
C THR A 98 -23.07 12.91 -11.68
N LEU A 99 -24.37 12.64 -11.48
CA LEU A 99 -24.89 11.29 -11.34
C LEU A 99 -24.48 10.36 -12.50
N GLU A 100 -24.47 10.87 -13.73
CA GLU A 100 -24.04 10.09 -14.91
C GLU A 100 -22.55 9.72 -14.83
N GLN A 101 -21.71 10.67 -14.43
CA GLN A 101 -20.28 10.41 -14.23
C GLN A 101 -20.04 9.40 -13.10
N ARG A 102 -20.81 9.47 -11.99
CA ARG A 102 -20.72 8.50 -10.89
C ARG A 102 -21.09 7.08 -11.35
N LYS A 103 -22.13 6.93 -12.17
CA LYS A 103 -22.51 5.63 -12.77
C LYS A 103 -21.42 5.11 -13.72
N GLN A 104 -20.89 5.98 -14.58
CA GLN A 104 -19.82 5.62 -15.50
C GLN A 104 -18.53 5.24 -14.77
N LEU A 105 -18.22 5.85 -13.62
CA LEU A 105 -17.06 5.49 -12.80
C LEU A 105 -17.13 4.04 -12.31
N GLN A 106 -18.31 3.55 -11.92
CA GLN A 106 -18.45 2.14 -11.56
C GLN A 106 -18.11 1.22 -12.74
N THR A 107 -18.56 1.55 -13.95
CA THR A 107 -18.21 0.80 -15.16
C THR A 107 -16.72 0.85 -15.47
N VAL A 108 -16.06 2.00 -15.25
CA VAL A 108 -14.61 2.14 -15.38
C VAL A 108 -13.88 1.21 -14.42
N LEU A 109 -14.26 1.21 -13.14
CA LEU A 109 -13.67 0.33 -12.12
C LEU A 109 -13.90 -1.14 -12.43
N GLU A 110 -15.12 -1.52 -12.81
CA GLU A 110 -15.44 -2.90 -13.19
C GLU A 110 -14.61 -3.36 -14.39
N THR A 111 -14.41 -2.49 -15.37
CA THR A 111 -13.55 -2.78 -16.54
C THR A 111 -12.11 -3.03 -16.09
N ALA A 112 -11.51 -2.12 -15.32
CA ALA A 112 -10.13 -2.27 -14.86
C ALA A 112 -9.89 -3.54 -14.02
N VAL A 113 -10.85 -3.89 -13.14
CA VAL A 113 -10.78 -5.15 -12.37
C VAL A 113 -10.83 -6.36 -13.30
N ASN A 114 -11.74 -6.36 -14.27
CA ASN A 114 -11.90 -7.51 -15.16
C ASN A 114 -10.81 -7.60 -16.24
N ASP A 115 -10.18 -6.51 -16.64
CA ASP A 115 -8.99 -6.55 -17.51
C ASP A 115 -7.85 -7.38 -16.87
N TRP A 116 -7.74 -7.36 -15.53
CA TRP A 116 -6.90 -8.30 -14.78
C TRP A 116 -7.54 -9.68 -14.62
N THR A 117 -8.76 -9.76 -14.08
CA THR A 117 -9.34 -11.06 -13.66
C THR A 117 -9.79 -11.96 -14.82
N ASP A 118 -9.98 -11.42 -16.02
CA ASP A 118 -10.24 -12.19 -17.24
C ASP A 118 -9.11 -13.15 -17.57
N TRP A 119 -7.88 -12.85 -17.13
CA TRP A 119 -6.76 -13.79 -17.24
C TRP A 119 -6.97 -15.05 -16.38
N LEU A 120 -7.74 -14.98 -15.30
CA LEU A 120 -8.00 -16.14 -14.42
C LEU A 120 -9.24 -16.94 -14.83
N VAL A 121 -10.07 -16.43 -15.74
CA VAL A 121 -11.28 -17.14 -16.17
C VAL A 121 -10.91 -18.48 -16.81
N GLY A 122 -11.42 -19.56 -16.21
CA GLY A 122 -11.13 -20.94 -16.64
C GLY A 122 -9.72 -21.43 -16.30
N TYR A 123 -8.97 -20.69 -15.47
CA TYR A 123 -7.63 -21.02 -15.01
C TYR A 123 -7.65 -21.63 -13.60
N GLU A 124 -7.19 -22.88 -13.49
CA GLU A 124 -7.15 -23.64 -12.24
C GLU A 124 -8.46 -23.55 -11.43
N ASN A 125 -8.39 -23.44 -10.10
CA ASN A 125 -9.57 -23.42 -9.22
C ASN A 125 -10.21 -22.02 -9.09
N TRP A 126 -9.89 -21.05 -9.95
CA TRP A 126 -10.53 -19.73 -9.92
C TRP A 126 -12.03 -19.86 -10.24
N PRO A 127 -12.94 -19.46 -9.33
CA PRO A 127 -14.35 -19.82 -9.44
C PRO A 127 -15.20 -18.78 -10.19
N TYR A 128 -14.62 -17.63 -10.55
CA TYR A 128 -15.37 -16.49 -11.09
C TYR A 128 -15.17 -16.34 -12.60
N THR A 129 -16.26 -16.07 -13.31
CA THR A 129 -16.24 -15.76 -14.76
C THR A 129 -16.32 -14.26 -15.03
N HIS A 130 -16.69 -13.48 -14.02
CA HIS A 130 -16.78 -12.03 -14.03
C HIS A 130 -16.75 -11.57 -12.56
N VAL A 131 -16.07 -10.47 -12.29
CA VAL A 131 -16.08 -9.81 -10.97
C VAL A 131 -17.00 -8.60 -11.03
N ASN A 132 -18.01 -8.58 -10.18
CA ASN A 132 -18.97 -7.49 -10.07
C ASN A 132 -18.40 -6.37 -9.19
N VAL A 133 -18.45 -5.12 -9.65
CA VAL A 133 -17.98 -3.97 -8.89
C VAL A 133 -19.15 -3.05 -8.53
N GLN A 134 -19.22 -2.66 -7.25
CA GLN A 134 -20.26 -1.77 -6.73
C GLN A 134 -19.64 -0.57 -6.03
N ILE A 135 -20.04 0.65 -6.38
CA ILE A 135 -19.74 1.83 -5.56
C ILE A 135 -20.85 1.96 -4.51
N VAL A 136 -20.54 1.67 -3.25
CA VAL A 136 -21.51 1.62 -2.15
C VAL A 136 -21.53 2.87 -1.29
N GLY A 137 -20.59 3.80 -1.52
CA GLY A 137 -20.61 5.09 -0.85
C GLY A 137 -19.60 6.10 -1.40
N TRP A 138 -19.82 7.36 -1.05
CA TRP A 138 -18.99 8.49 -1.43
C TRP A 138 -18.55 9.24 -0.17
N ALA A 139 -17.25 9.21 0.14
CA ALA A 139 -16.65 10.04 1.17
C ALA A 139 -16.20 11.35 0.52
N VAL A 140 -16.70 12.49 1.00
CA VAL A 140 -16.53 13.79 0.32
C VAL A 140 -16.09 14.90 1.27
N LEU A 141 -15.28 15.83 0.77
CA LEU A 141 -14.96 17.07 1.50
C LEU A 141 -16.15 18.03 1.59
N ASP A 142 -17.00 18.03 0.57
CA ASP A 142 -18.21 18.85 0.48
C ASP A 142 -19.29 18.07 -0.28
N GLN A 143 -20.40 17.74 0.38
CA GLN A 143 -21.51 16.99 -0.23
C GLN A 143 -22.10 17.69 -1.46
N ASN A 144 -21.97 19.01 -1.58
CA ASN A 144 -22.44 19.75 -2.75
C ASN A 144 -21.64 19.45 -4.04
N CYS A 145 -20.52 18.74 -3.94
CA CYS A 145 -19.79 18.26 -5.12
C CYS A 145 -20.55 17.15 -5.85
N LEU A 146 -21.42 16.40 -5.16
CA LEU A 146 -22.23 15.33 -5.75
C LEU A 146 -23.52 15.93 -6.33
N LEU A 147 -23.51 16.17 -7.64
CA LEU A 147 -24.68 16.75 -8.31
C LEU A 147 -25.76 15.68 -8.52
N ASP A 148 -27.03 16.07 -8.31
CA ASP A 148 -28.18 15.17 -8.42
C ASP A 148 -28.03 13.92 -7.53
N LEU A 149 -27.75 14.15 -6.25
CA LEU A 149 -27.61 13.10 -5.25
C LEU A 149 -28.94 12.35 -5.06
N GLN A 150 -28.91 11.03 -5.20
CA GLN A 150 -30.09 10.18 -5.06
C GLN A 150 -30.31 9.76 -3.60
N PRO A 151 -31.55 9.49 -3.16
CA PRO A 151 -31.86 9.14 -1.77
C PRO A 151 -31.23 7.84 -1.27
N ASP A 152 -30.82 6.96 -2.18
CA ASP A 152 -30.19 5.66 -1.90
C ASP A 152 -28.65 5.71 -1.93
N GLU A 153 -28.04 6.85 -2.28
CA GLU A 153 -26.59 7.03 -2.24
C GLU A 153 -26.11 7.30 -0.81
N THR A 154 -25.22 6.44 -0.29
CA THR A 154 -24.54 6.67 0.99
C THR A 154 -23.45 7.72 0.82
N VAL A 155 -23.49 8.78 1.64
CA VAL A 155 -22.48 9.84 1.65
C VAL A 155 -21.86 9.96 3.03
N TYR A 156 -20.53 9.92 3.07
CA TYR A 156 -19.74 10.16 4.26
C TYR A 156 -19.12 11.55 4.20
N THR A 157 -19.26 12.32 5.28
CA THR A 157 -18.68 13.68 5.41
C THR A 157 -17.63 13.75 6.52
N THR A 158 -17.25 12.61 7.09
CA THR A 158 -16.17 12.53 8.07
C THR A 158 -14.85 12.81 7.37
N THR A 159 -14.03 13.67 7.97
CA THR A 159 -12.70 14.00 7.46
C THR A 159 -11.64 13.86 8.53
N ILE A 160 -10.46 13.41 8.12
CA ILE A 160 -9.24 13.41 8.93
C ILE A 160 -8.22 14.38 8.34
N PRO A 161 -7.20 14.81 9.10
CA PRO A 161 -6.04 15.50 8.52
C PRO A 161 -5.43 14.63 7.41
N ALA A 162 -5.21 15.22 6.24
CA ALA A 162 -4.57 14.51 5.14
C ALA A 162 -3.06 14.44 5.38
N ASP A 163 -2.49 13.24 5.30
CA ASP A 163 -1.06 13.11 5.00
C ASP A 163 -0.86 13.25 3.49
N THR A 164 -0.01 14.19 3.10
CA THR A 164 0.32 14.47 1.69
C THR A 164 1.81 14.42 1.44
N SER A 165 2.60 14.03 2.46
CA SER A 165 4.06 13.97 2.40
C SER A 165 4.54 13.08 1.26
N TYR A 166 3.96 11.88 1.11
CA TYR A 166 4.27 10.96 0.01
C TYR A 166 3.93 11.53 -1.37
N ILE A 167 2.89 12.35 -1.51
CA ILE A 167 2.56 13.04 -2.76
C ILE A 167 3.59 14.12 -3.07
N THR A 168 4.01 14.89 -2.06
CA THR A 168 5.01 15.96 -2.23
C THR A 168 6.42 15.41 -2.45
N ASP A 169 6.81 14.40 -1.69
CA ASP A 169 8.14 13.78 -1.73
C ASP A 169 8.31 12.96 -3.02
N GLY A 170 7.23 12.32 -3.47
CA GLY A 170 7.13 11.70 -4.80
C GLY A 170 7.13 12.70 -5.97
N ASN A 171 7.16 14.01 -5.71
CA ASN A 171 7.02 15.08 -6.72
C ASN A 171 5.74 14.96 -7.56
N MET A 172 4.65 14.45 -6.96
CA MET A 172 3.36 14.25 -7.61
C MET A 172 2.38 15.39 -7.35
N ALA A 173 2.74 16.38 -6.53
CA ALA A 173 1.95 17.58 -6.31
C ALA A 173 2.19 18.61 -7.43
N VAL A 174 1.15 18.97 -8.20
CA VAL A 174 1.21 19.99 -9.26
C VAL A 174 0.49 21.29 -8.87
N SER A 175 -0.31 21.26 -7.81
CA SER A 175 -0.92 22.45 -7.19
C SER A 175 -1.22 22.20 -5.71
N GLU A 176 -1.92 23.14 -5.06
CA GLU A 176 -2.28 23.02 -3.65
C GLU A 176 -3.13 21.76 -3.38
N LEU A 177 -2.61 20.90 -2.50
CA LEU A 177 -3.27 19.68 -2.05
C LEU A 177 -4.25 19.99 -0.89
N PRO A 178 -5.39 19.29 -0.79
CA PRO A 178 -6.29 19.43 0.34
C PRO A 178 -5.63 19.02 1.66
N THR A 179 -5.83 19.81 2.72
CA THR A 179 -5.32 19.52 4.08
C THR A 179 -6.18 18.50 4.84
N LEU A 180 -7.32 18.11 4.26
CA LEU A 180 -8.26 17.15 4.82
C LEU A 180 -8.46 16.02 3.82
N GLU A 181 -8.66 14.82 4.34
CA GLU A 181 -9.01 13.62 3.59
C GLU A 181 -10.39 13.13 4.05
N PRO A 182 -11.35 12.94 3.13
CA PRO A 182 -12.62 12.34 3.48
C PRO A 182 -12.47 10.82 3.61
N ILE A 183 -13.07 10.25 4.65
CA ILE A 183 -13.03 8.81 4.90
C ILE A 183 -14.45 8.23 4.93
N GLY A 184 -14.55 6.97 4.51
CA GLY A 184 -15.76 6.17 4.69
C GLY A 184 -15.94 5.76 6.14
N ASP A 185 -16.90 4.88 6.38
CA ASP A 185 -17.07 4.27 7.69
C ASP A 185 -16.08 3.11 7.88
N GLU A 186 -15.00 3.39 8.59
CA GLU A 186 -13.90 2.45 8.84
C GLU A 186 -14.33 1.19 9.59
N THR A 187 -15.47 1.21 10.31
CA THR A 187 -16.05 -0.02 10.92
C THR A 187 -16.61 -1.00 9.88
N ARG A 188 -16.87 -0.53 8.67
CA ARG A 188 -17.31 -1.34 7.53
C ARG A 188 -16.18 -1.63 6.55
N TYR A 189 -14.98 -1.15 6.79
CA TYR A 189 -13.88 -1.27 5.85
C TYR A 189 -13.11 -2.58 6.02
N ARG A 190 -13.16 -3.46 5.02
CA ARG A 190 -12.53 -4.78 5.12
C ARG A 190 -11.03 -4.72 5.30
N TYR A 191 -10.32 -3.79 4.66
CA TYR A 191 -8.87 -3.68 4.78
C TYR A 191 -8.38 -3.38 6.21
N ILE A 192 -9.21 -2.80 7.08
CA ILE A 192 -8.83 -2.60 8.49
C ILE A 192 -9.07 -3.86 9.31
N HIS A 193 -10.15 -4.60 9.01
CA HIS A 193 -10.62 -5.71 9.86
C HIS A 193 -10.35 -7.10 9.28
N TRP A 194 -9.64 -7.23 8.15
CA TRP A 194 -9.53 -8.51 7.42
C TRP A 194 -8.82 -9.61 8.21
N ALA A 195 -7.88 -9.24 9.08
CA ALA A 195 -7.06 -10.17 9.84
C ALA A 195 -7.78 -10.69 11.09
N ASP A 196 -8.70 -9.89 11.65
CA ASP A 196 -9.44 -10.25 12.85
C ASP A 196 -10.66 -11.11 12.48
N GLN A 197 -10.48 -12.43 12.59
CA GLN A 197 -11.54 -13.41 12.34
C GLN A 197 -12.73 -13.31 13.32
N SER A 198 -12.57 -12.59 14.44
CA SER A 198 -13.63 -12.36 15.42
C SER A 198 -14.45 -11.09 15.12
N TYR A 199 -13.94 -10.20 14.26
CA TYR A 199 -14.58 -8.93 13.96
C TYR A 199 -15.99 -9.13 13.38
N GLN A 200 -16.95 -8.41 13.95
CA GLN A 200 -18.34 -8.43 13.49
C GLN A 200 -18.65 -7.10 12.80
N TYR A 201 -18.77 -7.14 11.49
CA TYR A 201 -19.17 -5.96 10.72
C TYR A 201 -20.56 -5.49 11.15
N PRO A 202 -20.74 -4.18 11.38
CA PRO A 202 -22.05 -3.63 11.70
C PRO A 202 -23.09 -4.00 10.64
N ASP A 203 -24.27 -4.41 11.10
CA ASP A 203 -25.38 -4.88 10.27
C ASP A 203 -25.06 -6.10 9.39
N GLY A 204 -23.94 -6.79 9.64
CA GLY A 204 -23.57 -8.04 8.99
C GLY A 204 -22.46 -7.91 7.93
N TYR A 205 -21.78 -9.04 7.71
CA TYR A 205 -20.62 -9.16 6.82
C TYR A 205 -20.83 -8.62 5.39
N GLU A 206 -22.05 -8.74 4.88
CA GLU A 206 -22.41 -8.26 3.54
C GLU A 206 -22.42 -6.72 3.43
N ASN A 207 -22.52 -5.98 4.54
CA ASN A 207 -22.59 -4.51 4.52
C ASN A 207 -21.21 -3.83 4.62
N ARG A 208 -20.13 -4.61 4.58
CA ARG A 208 -18.76 -4.10 4.46
C ARG A 208 -18.50 -3.53 3.06
N TYR A 209 -17.42 -2.77 2.93
CA TYR A 209 -16.78 -2.48 1.64
C TYR A 209 -15.32 -2.91 1.65
N ASP A 210 -14.77 -3.16 0.47
CA ASP A 210 -13.50 -3.86 0.30
C ASP A 210 -12.36 -2.91 -0.09
N MET A 211 -12.66 -1.90 -0.93
CA MET A 211 -11.64 -1.05 -1.56
C MET A 211 -11.98 0.45 -1.45
N TYR A 212 -10.96 1.29 -1.45
CA TYR A 212 -11.09 2.71 -1.75
C TYR A 212 -10.67 3.04 -3.19
N LEU A 213 -11.35 4.00 -3.80
CA LEU A 213 -10.80 4.78 -4.92
C LEU A 213 -10.72 6.24 -4.47
N GLN A 214 -9.53 6.84 -4.44
CA GLN A 214 -9.32 8.21 -4.01
C GLN A 214 -9.06 9.15 -5.19
N ALA A 215 -9.80 10.25 -5.23
CA ALA A 215 -9.67 11.32 -6.20
C ALA A 215 -9.10 12.56 -5.50
N THR A 216 -7.81 12.82 -5.71
CA THR A 216 -7.10 13.90 -5.00
C THR A 216 -6.89 15.10 -5.90
N GLN A 217 -7.47 16.23 -5.51
CA GLN A 217 -7.21 17.50 -6.17
C GLN A 217 -5.73 17.89 -6.03
N GLY A 218 -5.14 18.35 -7.13
CA GLY A 218 -3.80 18.94 -7.15
C GLY A 218 -2.65 17.94 -7.25
N MET A 219 -2.96 16.66 -7.31
CA MET A 219 -2.04 15.60 -7.75
C MET A 219 -1.89 15.61 -9.28
N ILE A 220 -0.75 15.14 -9.79
CA ILE A 220 -0.47 15.00 -11.23
C ILE A 220 -1.43 14.02 -11.90
N ASP A 221 -1.86 14.33 -13.13
CA ASP A 221 -2.83 13.50 -13.87
C ASP A 221 -2.23 12.20 -14.45
N MET A 222 -0.90 12.13 -14.55
CA MET A 222 -0.15 11.01 -15.10
C MET A 222 0.62 10.26 -14.00
N GLY A 223 -0.08 9.86 -12.95
CA GLY A 223 0.46 9.03 -11.88
C GLY A 223 -0.61 8.67 -10.87
N GLY A 224 -0.29 7.70 -10.02
CA GLY A 224 -1.19 7.20 -9.00
C GLY A 224 -0.44 6.61 -7.82
N PHE A 225 -1.22 6.12 -6.86
CA PHE A 225 -0.76 5.19 -5.85
C PHE A 225 -1.74 4.02 -5.77
N GLY A 226 -1.21 2.85 -5.46
CA GLY A 226 -1.98 1.64 -5.31
C GLY A 226 -1.42 0.78 -4.19
N TYR A 227 -2.32 0.17 -3.42
CA TYR A 227 -1.97 -0.87 -2.47
C TYR A 227 -3.19 -1.73 -2.17
N HIS A 228 -3.09 -2.67 -1.23
CA HIS A 228 -4.19 -3.53 -0.80
C HIS A 228 -5.45 -2.77 -0.36
N TRP A 229 -5.29 -1.53 0.12
CA TRP A 229 -6.41 -0.67 0.52
C TRP A 229 -7.22 -0.12 -0.67
N GLY A 230 -6.62 0.02 -1.85
CA GLY A 230 -7.25 0.75 -2.96
C GLY A 230 -6.29 1.40 -3.93
N GLN A 231 -6.85 2.34 -4.70
CA GLN A 231 -6.14 3.15 -5.67
C GLN A 231 -6.37 4.64 -5.40
N GLN A 232 -5.39 5.48 -5.72
CA GLN A 232 -5.48 6.93 -5.66
C GLN A 232 -4.96 7.53 -6.95
N LEU A 233 -5.72 8.46 -7.51
CA LEU A 233 -5.42 9.21 -8.73
C LEU A 233 -5.79 10.67 -8.53
N SER A 234 -5.35 11.54 -9.44
CA SER A 234 -5.90 12.89 -9.47
C SER A 234 -7.39 12.87 -9.79
N ASP A 235 -8.12 13.87 -9.29
CA ASP A 235 -9.54 14.07 -9.62
C ASP A 235 -9.77 14.25 -11.14
N ASN A 236 -8.88 14.97 -11.81
CA ASN A 236 -8.89 15.12 -13.27
C ASN A 236 -8.63 13.79 -13.99
N ALA A 237 -7.73 12.95 -13.49
CA ALA A 237 -7.46 11.64 -14.08
C ALA A 237 -8.72 10.77 -14.02
N ILE A 238 -9.41 10.73 -12.87
CA ILE A 238 -10.68 9.99 -12.72
C ILE A 238 -11.76 10.54 -13.64
N LEU A 239 -11.94 11.87 -13.71
CA LEU A 239 -12.89 12.48 -14.65
C LEU A 239 -12.51 12.19 -16.11
N GLY A 240 -11.23 12.12 -16.42
CA GLY A 240 -10.73 11.78 -17.74
C GLY A 240 -10.95 10.31 -18.10
N LEU A 241 -10.84 9.39 -17.15
CA LEU A 241 -11.21 7.97 -17.34
C LEU A 241 -12.71 7.84 -17.63
N ILE A 242 -13.55 8.52 -16.85
CA ILE A 242 -15.01 8.58 -17.06
C ILE A 242 -15.35 9.13 -18.45
N ALA A 243 -14.66 10.18 -18.89
CA ALA A 243 -14.87 10.80 -20.20
C ALA A 243 -14.25 10.04 -21.38
N GLY A 244 -13.43 9.02 -21.11
CA GLY A 244 -12.65 8.31 -22.14
C GLY A 244 -11.53 9.15 -22.76
N THR A 245 -11.09 10.21 -22.08
CA THR A 245 -9.96 11.07 -22.51
C THR A 245 -8.62 10.66 -21.89
N SER A 246 -8.66 9.91 -20.79
CA SER A 246 -7.49 9.30 -20.14
C SER A 246 -7.44 7.80 -20.42
N SER A 247 -6.23 7.24 -20.54
CA SER A 247 -6.02 5.81 -20.75
C SER A 247 -6.11 5.05 -19.43
N MET A 248 -6.76 3.88 -19.42
CA MET A 248 -6.98 3.03 -18.24
C MET A 248 -5.68 2.56 -17.56
N HIS A 249 -4.58 2.50 -18.32
CA HIS A 249 -3.29 1.97 -17.89
C HIS A 249 -2.77 2.43 -16.51
N ILE A 250 -3.01 3.68 -16.07
CA ILE A 250 -2.56 4.13 -14.74
C ILE A 250 -3.42 3.45 -13.67
N LEU A 251 -4.75 3.46 -13.83
CA LEU A 251 -5.64 2.76 -12.90
C LEU A 251 -5.33 1.26 -12.86
N GLU A 252 -5.10 0.63 -14.02
CA GLU A 252 -4.71 -0.79 -14.09
C GLU A 252 -3.35 -1.07 -13.44
N HIS A 253 -2.38 -0.16 -13.57
CA HIS A 253 -1.08 -0.23 -12.91
C HIS A 253 -1.24 -0.15 -11.38
N GLU A 254 -1.92 0.88 -10.87
CA GLU A 254 -2.16 1.03 -9.42
C GLU A 254 -2.97 -0.15 -8.86
N MET A 255 -3.91 -0.68 -9.64
CA MET A 255 -4.68 -1.86 -9.26
C MET A 255 -3.80 -3.12 -9.22
N GLY A 256 -2.75 -3.18 -10.03
CA GLY A 256 -1.73 -4.23 -9.95
C GLY A 256 -1.07 -4.29 -8.56
N HIS A 257 -0.76 -3.15 -7.95
CA HIS A 257 -0.28 -3.10 -6.56
C HIS A 257 -1.31 -3.61 -5.56
N SER A 258 -2.59 -3.35 -5.80
CA SER A 258 -3.67 -3.91 -4.97
C SER A 258 -3.78 -5.44 -5.08
N PHE A 259 -3.35 -6.04 -6.19
CA PHE A 259 -3.15 -7.48 -6.35
C PHE A 259 -1.83 -8.01 -5.76
N GLY A 260 -0.98 -7.13 -5.23
CA GLY A 260 0.33 -7.45 -4.65
C GLY A 260 1.48 -7.48 -5.67
N LEU A 261 1.28 -6.92 -6.87
CA LEU A 261 2.35 -6.75 -7.85
C LEU A 261 3.23 -5.54 -7.50
N THR A 262 4.53 -5.65 -7.75
CA THR A 262 5.51 -4.61 -7.41
C THR A 262 5.85 -3.75 -8.63
N ASP A 263 6.26 -2.52 -8.38
CA ASP A 263 6.87 -1.65 -9.40
C ASP A 263 8.22 -2.17 -9.89
N PHE A 264 8.70 -1.70 -11.03
CA PHE A 264 10.05 -2.00 -11.53
C PHE A 264 10.84 -0.71 -11.84
N TYR A 265 11.43 -0.10 -10.81
CA TYR A 265 12.19 1.16 -10.91
C TYR A 265 13.68 0.95 -11.18
N GLY A 266 14.24 -0.12 -10.62
CA GLY A 266 15.64 -0.48 -10.77
C GLY A 266 15.98 -1.03 -12.15
N GLY A 267 17.28 -1.12 -12.41
CA GLY A 267 17.85 -1.77 -13.59
C GLY A 267 17.63 -3.27 -13.64
N GLU A 268 18.14 -3.89 -14.70
CA GLU A 268 18.04 -5.33 -14.90
C GLU A 268 18.71 -6.11 -13.76
N GLY A 269 17.92 -6.91 -13.03
CA GLY A 269 18.38 -7.77 -11.94
C GLY A 269 18.65 -7.06 -10.60
N GLU A 270 18.37 -5.77 -10.50
CA GLU A 270 18.47 -5.01 -9.24
C GLU A 270 17.33 -5.37 -8.28
N SER A 271 17.49 -5.09 -6.99
CA SER A 271 16.54 -5.49 -5.93
C SER A 271 15.14 -4.89 -6.11
N ASP A 272 15.04 -3.67 -6.66
CA ASP A 272 13.81 -2.97 -7.03
C ASP A 272 13.59 -2.95 -8.56
N GLY A 273 14.35 -3.78 -9.28
CA GLY A 273 14.43 -3.79 -10.73
C GLY A 273 13.66 -4.92 -11.41
N PHE A 274 13.78 -4.97 -12.74
CA PHE A 274 13.09 -5.96 -13.58
C PHE A 274 13.95 -7.23 -13.82
N PRO A 275 13.35 -8.34 -14.30
CA PRO A 275 14.05 -9.62 -14.41
C PRO A 275 15.28 -9.58 -15.33
N PRO A 276 16.33 -10.38 -15.03
CA PRO A 276 17.42 -10.62 -15.96
C PRO A 276 16.92 -11.13 -17.32
N GLY A 277 17.39 -10.50 -18.40
CA GLY A 277 16.94 -10.69 -19.77
C GLY A 277 15.76 -9.81 -20.18
N GLY A 278 15.23 -8.98 -19.29
CA GLY A 278 14.04 -8.15 -19.51
C GLY A 278 12.74 -8.95 -19.46
N PHE A 279 11.61 -8.26 -19.65
CA PHE A 279 10.33 -8.94 -19.83
C PHE A 279 10.29 -9.68 -21.18
N PRO A 280 9.64 -10.85 -21.24
CA PRO A 280 9.38 -11.55 -22.50
C PRO A 280 8.63 -10.70 -23.54
N ASP A 281 8.61 -11.14 -24.80
CA ASP A 281 7.82 -10.58 -25.90
C ASP A 281 8.04 -9.09 -26.26
N GLY A 282 9.16 -8.50 -25.85
CA GLY A 282 9.50 -7.13 -26.22
C GLY A 282 9.80 -6.22 -25.04
N GLY A 283 9.90 -6.75 -23.82
CA GLY A 283 10.54 -6.06 -22.69
C GLY A 283 9.65 -5.07 -21.95
N THR A 284 8.32 -5.16 -22.08
CA THR A 284 7.39 -4.26 -21.39
C THR A 284 6.52 -5.03 -20.40
N SER A 285 6.08 -4.31 -19.37
CA SER A 285 5.13 -4.77 -18.36
C SER A 285 4.31 -3.55 -17.93
N ILE A 286 3.01 -3.71 -17.72
CA ILE A 286 2.22 -2.60 -17.17
C ILE A 286 2.75 -2.15 -15.82
N MET A 287 3.35 -3.05 -15.03
CA MET A 287 3.94 -2.76 -13.72
C MET A 287 5.34 -2.11 -13.81
N MET A 288 5.92 -1.99 -15.00
CA MET A 288 7.03 -1.07 -15.24
C MET A 288 6.43 0.23 -15.75
N ALA A 289 6.24 1.18 -14.83
CA ALA A 289 5.49 2.42 -15.06
C ALA A 289 5.86 3.10 -16.38
N GLY A 290 4.85 3.35 -17.21
CA GLY A 290 4.99 3.99 -18.53
C GLY A 290 5.60 3.13 -19.64
N SER A 291 5.98 1.87 -19.38
CA SER A 291 6.50 0.97 -20.42
C SER A 291 5.40 0.32 -21.26
N SER A 292 4.17 0.24 -20.74
CA SER A 292 3.00 -0.31 -21.44
C SER A 292 1.73 0.50 -21.15
N GLN A 293 0.86 0.59 -22.16
CA GLN A 293 -0.47 1.22 -22.04
C GLN A 293 -1.59 0.20 -21.81
N THR A 294 -1.25 -1.08 -21.64
CA THR A 294 -2.18 -2.20 -21.45
C THR A 294 -1.52 -3.29 -20.62
N ILE A 295 -2.32 -4.09 -19.91
CA ILE A 295 -1.86 -5.36 -19.33
C ILE A 295 -1.31 -6.24 -20.45
N THR A 296 -0.02 -6.58 -20.39
CA THR A 296 0.65 -7.37 -21.42
C THR A 296 0.37 -8.87 -21.25
N ASN A 297 0.74 -9.67 -22.26
CA ASN A 297 0.69 -11.12 -22.12
C ASN A 297 1.56 -11.63 -20.96
N PHE A 298 2.72 -11.01 -20.74
CA PHE A 298 3.57 -11.39 -19.62
C PHE A 298 2.88 -11.09 -18.29
N ASP A 299 2.31 -9.89 -18.15
CA ASP A 299 1.58 -9.49 -16.93
C ASP A 299 0.45 -10.48 -16.62
N GLY A 300 -0.37 -10.81 -17.62
CA GLY A 300 -1.46 -11.77 -17.46
C GLY A 300 -1.02 -13.19 -17.09
N TRP A 301 0.09 -13.67 -17.65
CA TRP A 301 0.66 -14.97 -17.26
C TRP A 301 1.34 -14.92 -15.90
N PHE A 302 1.98 -13.81 -15.53
CA PHE A 302 2.52 -13.63 -14.19
C PHE A 302 1.42 -13.53 -13.14
N PHE A 303 0.29 -12.90 -13.47
CA PHE A 303 -0.91 -12.85 -12.66
C PHE A 303 -1.46 -14.26 -12.37
N ARG A 304 -1.58 -15.11 -13.40
CA ARG A 304 -1.88 -16.55 -13.27
C ARG A 304 -0.87 -17.30 -12.40
N TYR A 305 0.43 -17.02 -12.60
CA TYR A 305 1.50 -17.64 -11.83
C TYR A 305 1.38 -17.29 -10.34
N LEU A 306 1.11 -16.02 -10.03
CA LEU A 306 0.90 -15.55 -8.67
C LEU A 306 -0.34 -16.20 -8.05
N TRP A 307 -1.48 -16.25 -8.76
CA TRP A 307 -2.65 -17.00 -8.29
C TRP A 307 -2.32 -18.44 -7.94
N SER A 308 -1.59 -19.15 -8.81
CA SER A 308 -1.19 -20.55 -8.56
C SER A 308 -0.28 -20.73 -7.34
N TYR A 309 0.49 -19.69 -7.00
CA TYR A 309 1.32 -19.64 -5.81
C TYR A 309 0.44 -19.41 -4.56
N LEU A 310 -0.38 -18.36 -4.55
CA LEU A 310 -1.22 -17.99 -3.41
C LEU A 310 -2.30 -19.05 -3.13
N ALA A 311 -2.87 -19.67 -4.17
CA ALA A 311 -3.89 -20.72 -4.05
C ALA A 311 -3.39 -22.00 -3.36
N LYS A 312 -2.07 -22.16 -3.21
CA LYS A 312 -1.44 -23.27 -2.48
C LYS A 312 -1.16 -22.93 -1.02
N GLU A 313 -1.32 -21.68 -0.60
CA GLU A 313 -1.14 -21.29 0.79
C GLU A 313 -2.28 -21.86 1.64
N ASP A 314 -1.94 -22.74 2.58
CA ASP A 314 -2.89 -23.42 3.44
C ASP A 314 -3.76 -22.42 4.22
N GLY A 315 -5.07 -22.51 4.04
CA GLY A 315 -6.05 -21.69 4.75
C GLY A 315 -6.34 -20.31 4.14
N ARG A 316 -5.62 -19.89 3.10
CA ARG A 316 -5.83 -18.56 2.48
C ARG A 316 -7.15 -18.47 1.72
N PHE A 317 -7.41 -19.40 0.80
CA PHE A 317 -8.64 -19.41 0.01
C PHE A 317 -9.49 -20.64 0.30
N ASN A 318 -10.72 -20.43 0.79
CA ASN A 318 -11.69 -21.50 0.94
C ASN A 318 -12.60 -21.60 -0.29
N LEU A 319 -12.09 -22.21 -1.36
CA LEU A 319 -12.78 -22.34 -2.65
C LEU A 319 -13.83 -23.47 -2.68
N THR A 320 -14.09 -24.14 -1.55
CA THR A 320 -15.02 -25.29 -1.46
C THR A 320 -16.43 -24.92 -1.00
N ALA A 321 -16.71 -23.66 -0.69
CA ALA A 321 -18.06 -23.21 -0.40
C ALA A 321 -18.91 -23.21 -1.69
N PRO A 322 -20.06 -23.92 -1.74
CA PRO A 322 -20.91 -23.91 -2.92
C PRO A 322 -21.47 -22.50 -3.17
N SER A 323 -21.20 -21.97 -4.36
CA SER A 323 -21.79 -20.73 -4.86
C SER A 323 -23.32 -20.85 -4.86
N THR A 324 -23.99 -20.11 -3.98
CA THR A 324 -25.42 -19.81 -4.15
C THR A 324 -25.54 -18.79 -5.27
N THR A 325 -25.51 -19.27 -6.52
CA THR A 325 -25.93 -18.49 -7.68
C THR A 325 -27.42 -18.21 -7.54
N THR A 326 -27.79 -17.05 -6.99
CA THR A 326 -29.13 -16.51 -7.17
C THR A 326 -29.22 -16.00 -8.60
N THR A 327 -29.74 -16.83 -9.49
CA THR A 327 -30.11 -16.41 -10.84
C THR A 327 -31.11 -15.26 -10.73
N ALA A 328 -30.66 -14.04 -11.06
CA ALA A 328 -31.53 -12.89 -11.27
C ALA A 328 -32.45 -13.21 -12.45
N THR A 329 -33.65 -13.70 -12.15
CA THR A 329 -34.72 -13.81 -13.13
C THR A 329 -35.38 -12.45 -13.23
N THR A 330 -35.13 -11.76 -14.34
CA THR A 330 -35.91 -10.61 -14.77
C THR A 330 -37.39 -11.02 -14.81
N SER A 331 -38.20 -10.48 -13.91
CA SER A 331 -39.66 -10.61 -13.97
C SER A 331 -40.24 -9.22 -14.10
N GLU A 332 -40.87 -8.96 -15.25
CA GLU A 332 -41.68 -7.80 -15.52
C GLU A 332 -42.83 -7.66 -14.51
N THR A 333 -43.10 -6.40 -14.19
CA THR A 333 -44.19 -5.84 -13.39
C THR A 333 -45.54 -6.56 -13.52
N THR A 334 -46.16 -6.88 -12.38
CA THR A 334 -47.60 -6.62 -12.19
C THR A 334 -47.84 -6.26 -10.73
N ALA A 335 -48.36 -5.06 -10.48
CA ALA A 335 -48.73 -4.58 -9.17
C ALA A 335 -49.96 -5.35 -8.66
N GLU A 336 -49.84 -5.95 -7.48
CA GLU A 336 -51.00 -6.40 -6.71
C GLU A 336 -50.83 -5.95 -5.25
N THR A 337 -51.74 -5.07 -4.84
CA THR A 337 -51.79 -4.46 -3.51
C THR A 337 -52.26 -5.50 -2.50
N THR A 338 -51.45 -5.81 -1.49
CA THR A 338 -51.93 -6.49 -0.28
C THR A 338 -51.37 -5.76 0.94
N GLU A 339 -52.25 -5.08 1.68
CA GLU A 339 -51.95 -4.53 3.00
C GLU A 339 -51.59 -5.67 3.96
N THR A 340 -50.49 -5.55 4.68
CA THR A 340 -50.25 -6.34 5.88
C THR A 340 -49.57 -5.47 6.92
N THR A 341 -50.30 -5.22 8.00
CA THR A 341 -49.91 -4.48 9.19
C THR A 341 -48.87 -5.27 9.98
N THR A 342 -47.71 -4.68 10.26
CA THR A 342 -46.72 -5.26 11.20
C THR A 342 -46.28 -4.21 12.22
N THR A 343 -46.51 -4.55 13.48
CA THR A 343 -46.31 -3.77 14.70
C THR A 343 -44.82 -3.52 14.98
N THR A 344 -44.45 -2.24 15.16
CA THR A 344 -43.14 -1.79 15.62
C THR A 344 -42.95 -2.10 17.11
N VAL A 345 -41.87 -2.80 17.47
CA VAL A 345 -41.34 -2.84 18.84
C VAL A 345 -40.01 -2.09 18.86
N THR A 346 -40.04 -0.89 19.42
CA THR A 346 -38.87 -0.03 19.65
C THR A 346 -38.07 -0.59 20.82
N THR A 347 -36.82 -1.00 20.58
CA THR A 347 -35.84 -1.19 21.65
C THR A 347 -34.73 -0.17 21.43
N THR A 348 -34.72 0.86 22.27
CA THR A 348 -33.66 1.87 22.34
C THR A 348 -32.44 1.26 23.02
N VAL A 349 -31.34 1.13 22.28
CA VAL A 349 -30.00 0.93 22.86
C VAL A 349 -29.26 2.25 22.73
N SER A 350 -28.82 2.79 23.87
CA SER A 350 -27.98 3.98 23.93
C SER A 350 -26.58 3.66 23.44
N GLU A 351 -26.15 4.38 22.41
CA GLU A 351 -24.85 4.38 21.79
C GLU A 351 -23.88 5.24 22.62
N THR A 352 -22.79 4.67 23.13
CA THR A 352 -21.68 5.42 23.74
C THR A 352 -20.58 5.56 22.71
N GLN A 353 -20.31 6.80 22.30
CA GLN A 353 -19.21 7.19 21.42
C GLN A 353 -17.86 6.95 22.11
N PRO A 354 -16.84 6.36 21.43
CA PRO A 354 -15.53 6.10 22.04
C PRO A 354 -14.85 7.41 22.44
N ALA A 355 -14.26 7.42 23.62
CA ALA A 355 -13.77 8.62 24.26
C ALA A 355 -12.24 8.66 24.20
N TYR A 356 -11.69 9.14 23.09
CA TYR A 356 -10.25 9.25 22.87
C TYR A 356 -9.55 10.19 23.87
N GLU A 357 -8.33 9.84 24.27
CA GLU A 357 -7.46 10.66 25.11
C GLU A 357 -6.05 10.74 24.51
N THR A 358 -5.41 11.90 24.64
CA THR A 358 -4.01 12.11 24.24
C THR A 358 -3.15 12.19 25.48
N VAL A 359 -2.09 11.38 25.52
CA VAL A 359 -1.11 11.34 26.61
C VAL A 359 0.28 11.63 26.07
N SER A 360 1.14 12.21 26.91
CA SER A 360 2.54 12.48 26.62
C SER A 360 3.38 12.21 27.85
N PHE A 361 4.37 11.34 27.71
CA PHE A 361 5.26 10.96 28.80
C PHE A 361 6.61 10.45 28.29
N THR A 362 7.56 10.30 29.20
CA THR A 362 8.85 9.63 28.95
C THR A 362 8.93 8.42 29.86
N ASP A 363 9.10 7.23 29.31
CA ASP A 363 9.13 5.97 30.08
C ASP A 363 9.98 4.90 29.37
N THR A 364 10.34 3.86 30.10
CA THR A 364 11.06 2.70 29.59
C THR A 364 10.09 1.63 29.10
N ILE A 365 10.32 1.14 27.88
CA ILE A 365 9.59 -0.01 27.32
C ILE A 365 9.98 -1.25 28.13
N SER A 366 9.03 -1.84 28.83
CA SER A 366 9.21 -3.09 29.56
C SER A 366 9.06 -4.31 28.66
N GLU A 367 8.18 -4.23 27.67
CA GLU A 367 7.92 -5.30 26.69
C GLU A 367 7.33 -4.67 25.43
N ILE A 368 7.74 -5.16 24.26
CA ILE A 368 7.06 -4.87 23.00
C ILE A 368 6.73 -6.18 22.31
N VAL A 369 5.45 -6.34 21.96
CA VAL A 369 4.97 -7.45 21.15
C VAL A 369 4.72 -6.89 19.75
N PRO A 370 5.51 -7.32 18.74
CA PRO A 370 5.41 -6.78 17.39
C PRO A 370 3.96 -6.76 16.89
N ASN A 371 3.55 -5.64 16.29
CA ASN A 371 2.23 -5.40 15.70
C ASN A 371 1.04 -5.59 16.65
N THR A 372 1.27 -5.64 17.96
CA THR A 372 0.24 -6.03 18.94
C THR A 372 0.15 -5.07 20.12
N SER A 373 1.25 -4.82 20.83
CA SER A 373 1.22 -4.04 22.07
C SER A 373 2.58 -3.54 22.51
N VAL A 374 2.59 -2.43 23.24
CA VAL A 374 3.74 -1.90 23.97
C VAL A 374 3.38 -1.78 25.45
N THR A 375 4.26 -2.26 26.31
CA THR A 375 4.14 -2.13 27.77
C THR A 375 5.21 -1.20 28.28
N PHE A 376 4.78 -0.12 28.93
CA PHE A 376 5.64 0.85 29.60
C PHE A 376 5.75 0.54 31.10
N ALA A 377 6.91 0.81 31.70
CA ALA A 377 7.19 0.45 33.08
C ALA A 377 6.27 1.12 34.11
N GLU A 378 5.92 2.40 33.89
CA GLU A 378 5.08 3.20 34.77
C GLU A 378 3.68 3.44 34.20
N TYR A 379 3.52 3.45 32.86
CA TYR A 379 2.26 3.79 32.19
C TYR A 379 1.40 2.60 31.74
N GLY A 380 1.89 1.37 31.92
CA GLY A 380 1.12 0.16 31.62
C GLY A 380 1.13 -0.21 30.14
N THR A 381 0.19 -1.07 29.75
CA THR A 381 0.15 -1.68 28.41
C THR A 381 -0.85 -0.96 27.53
N PHE A 382 -0.43 -0.63 26.31
CA PHE A 382 -1.28 -0.11 25.24
C PHE A 382 -1.17 -1.02 24.02
N PHE A 383 -2.26 -1.12 23.26
CA PHE A 383 -2.36 -1.96 22.08
C PHE A 383 -2.18 -1.14 20.80
N PHE A 384 -1.62 -1.73 19.75
CA PHE A 384 -1.54 -1.11 18.42
C PHE A 384 -1.60 -2.19 17.33
N GLN A 385 -2.14 -1.87 16.16
CA GLN A 385 -2.34 -2.83 15.07
C GLN A 385 -1.55 -2.48 13.82
N GLY A 386 -0.59 -3.35 13.48
CA GLY A 386 0.25 -3.20 12.30
C GLY A 386 0.85 -1.79 12.19
N ASP A 387 0.83 -1.22 11.00
CA ASP A 387 1.51 0.06 10.71
C ASP A 387 0.58 1.28 10.85
N SER A 388 -0.67 1.04 11.26
CA SER A 388 -1.74 2.05 11.22
C SER A 388 -1.51 3.22 12.17
N TYR A 389 -0.88 2.99 13.32
CA TYR A 389 -0.72 3.99 14.38
C TYR A 389 0.36 5.04 14.09
N TYR A 390 1.30 4.77 13.18
CA TYR A 390 2.37 5.69 12.80
C TYR A 390 2.19 6.29 11.40
N HIS A 391 1.15 5.85 10.67
CA HIS A 391 0.73 6.38 9.37
C HIS A 391 1.86 6.51 8.34
N GLY A 392 2.77 5.53 8.28
CA GLY A 392 3.88 5.52 7.32
C GLY A 392 5.06 6.44 7.66
N ASP A 393 4.98 7.22 8.74
CA ASP A 393 6.12 7.94 9.28
C ASP A 393 6.97 7.00 10.14
N GLU A 394 7.98 6.40 9.52
CA GLU A 394 8.89 5.45 10.18
C GLU A 394 9.56 6.01 11.44
N SER A 395 9.67 7.34 11.60
CA SER A 395 10.20 7.93 12.84
C SER A 395 9.29 7.73 14.06
N LYS A 396 8.01 7.42 13.82
CA LYS A 396 6.96 7.19 14.83
C LYS A 396 6.62 5.72 15.01
N ASN A 397 7.32 4.84 14.30
CA ASN A 397 7.09 3.42 14.36
C ASN A 397 7.76 2.83 15.62
N LEU A 398 6.92 2.38 16.56
CA LEU A 398 7.32 1.66 17.77
C LEU A 398 8.05 0.34 17.47
N SER A 399 7.94 -0.24 16.26
CA SER A 399 8.66 -1.47 15.90
C SER A 399 10.18 -1.29 15.83
N HIS A 400 10.67 -0.06 15.76
CA HIS A 400 12.12 0.26 15.81
C HIS A 400 12.69 0.23 17.22
N TYR A 401 11.83 0.03 18.23
CA TYR A 401 12.20 0.06 19.63
C TYR A 401 12.04 -1.33 20.24
N GLU A 402 12.80 -1.59 21.30
CA GLU A 402 12.79 -2.86 21.99
C GLU A 402 12.68 -2.73 23.51
N ALA A 403 12.48 -3.87 24.17
CA ALA A 403 12.37 -3.91 25.62
C ALA A 403 13.69 -3.43 26.27
N GLY A 404 13.59 -2.37 27.06
CA GLY A 404 14.71 -1.68 27.72
C GLY A 404 14.95 -0.27 27.22
N ASP A 405 14.44 0.09 26.03
CA ASP A 405 14.59 1.44 25.49
C ASP A 405 13.82 2.45 26.34
N LYS A 406 14.44 3.60 26.63
CA LYS A 406 13.75 4.74 27.22
C LYS A 406 13.34 5.68 26.11
N ILE A 407 12.03 5.93 26.01
CA ILE A 407 11.46 6.73 24.94
C ILE A 407 10.61 7.87 25.48
N SER A 408 10.60 8.98 24.77
CA SER A 408 9.64 10.07 24.93
C SER A 408 8.57 9.91 23.87
N ILE A 409 7.31 9.78 24.28
CA ILE A 409 6.20 9.47 23.40
C ILE A 409 5.00 10.36 23.68
N GLN A 410 4.32 10.77 22.62
CA GLN A 410 2.98 11.36 22.64
C GLN A 410 2.08 10.57 21.70
N PHE A 411 0.92 10.13 22.19
CA PHE A 411 -0.03 9.40 21.36
C PHE A 411 -1.48 9.62 21.82
N THR A 412 -2.39 9.36 20.89
CA THR A 412 -3.84 9.37 21.12
C THR A 412 -4.35 7.93 21.13
N TYR A 413 -5.09 7.55 22.17
CA TYR A 413 -5.62 6.20 22.36
C TYR A 413 -7.10 6.20 22.74
N ASP A 414 -7.77 5.08 22.53
CA ASP A 414 -9.13 4.83 23.00
C ASP A 414 -9.12 4.35 24.46
N ARG A 415 -9.78 5.10 25.36
CA ARG A 415 -9.83 4.82 26.79
C ARG A 415 -10.56 3.54 27.18
N GLU A 416 -11.40 2.98 26.31
CA GLU A 416 -12.11 1.73 26.62
C GLU A 416 -11.27 0.49 26.24
N SER A 417 -10.41 0.61 25.23
CA SER A 417 -9.65 -0.51 24.67
C SER A 417 -8.12 -0.41 24.84
N ASP A 418 -7.63 0.71 25.37
CA ASP A 418 -6.21 1.05 25.46
C ASP A 418 -5.48 0.99 24.10
N MET A 419 -6.24 1.09 23.00
CA MET A 419 -5.74 1.00 21.63
C MET A 419 -5.21 2.36 21.15
N ILE A 420 -3.91 2.42 20.85
CA ILE A 420 -3.25 3.55 20.22
C ILE A 420 -3.82 3.72 18.82
N GLN A 421 -4.44 4.88 18.60
CA GLN A 421 -4.98 5.29 17.31
C GLN A 421 -3.95 6.03 16.48
N ARG A 422 -3.06 6.79 17.15
CA ARG A 422 -2.03 7.58 16.49
C ARG A 422 -0.90 7.92 17.45
N VAL A 423 0.34 7.76 17.00
CA VAL A 423 1.52 8.34 17.64
C VAL A 423 1.76 9.72 17.04
N ASP A 424 1.72 10.74 17.88
CA ASP A 424 1.90 12.15 17.49
C ASP A 424 3.38 12.54 17.53
N ALA A 425 4.15 11.98 18.46
CA ALA A 425 5.60 12.16 18.57
C ALA A 425 6.25 10.94 19.24
N LEU A 426 7.44 10.56 18.77
CA LEU A 426 8.21 9.46 19.32
C LEU A 426 9.70 9.79 19.19
N GLN A 427 10.44 9.64 20.28
CA GLN A 427 11.87 9.92 20.32
C GLN A 427 12.57 8.95 21.28
N LEU A 428 13.69 8.40 20.82
CA LEU A 428 14.61 7.64 21.69
C LEU A 428 15.36 8.58 22.64
N GLU A 429 15.27 8.30 23.93
CA GLU A 429 16.02 9.02 24.98
C GLU A 429 17.25 8.20 25.44
N GLU A 430 17.11 6.87 25.50
CA GLU A 430 18.20 5.95 25.87
C GLU A 430 17.99 4.59 25.18
N ASN A 431 18.98 4.12 24.41
CA ASN A 431 18.94 2.83 23.71
C ASN A 431 19.35 1.69 24.66
N SER A 432 18.65 0.56 24.59
CA SER A 432 18.94 -0.67 25.33
C SER A 432 20.04 -1.53 24.71
N HIS A 433 20.31 -1.39 23.41
CA HIS A 433 21.30 -2.16 22.67
C HIS A 433 22.50 -1.31 22.23
N LYS A 434 23.70 -1.89 22.41
CA LYS A 434 24.96 -1.33 21.91
C LYS A 434 25.19 -1.83 20.49
N VAL A 435 25.22 -0.92 19.51
CA VAL A 435 25.55 -1.24 18.11
C VAL A 435 26.99 -1.75 18.03
N ILE A 436 27.20 -2.96 17.50
CA ILE A 436 28.55 -3.52 17.36
C ILE A 436 29.35 -2.71 16.34
N GLY A 437 30.52 -2.21 16.74
CA GLY A 437 31.36 -1.30 15.97
C GLY A 437 31.16 0.19 16.26
N ASP A 438 30.09 0.60 16.94
CA ASP A 438 29.83 2.01 17.32
C ASP A 438 30.68 2.42 18.53
N VAL A 439 31.95 2.76 18.27
CA VAL A 439 32.89 3.14 19.34
C VAL A 439 32.74 4.59 19.78
N ASN A 440 32.04 5.40 19.01
CA ASN A 440 31.83 6.80 19.31
C ASN A 440 30.52 7.04 20.12
N ALA A 441 29.65 6.02 20.18
CA ALA A 441 28.35 5.96 20.84
C ALA A 441 27.29 6.90 20.24
N ASP A 442 27.30 7.06 18.92
CA ASP A 442 26.33 7.88 18.16
C ASP A 442 25.14 7.08 17.62
N GLY A 443 25.07 5.79 17.93
CA GLY A 443 24.01 4.88 17.54
C GLY A 443 24.19 4.30 16.13
N GLN A 444 25.31 4.57 15.45
CA GLN A 444 25.58 4.06 14.10
C GLN A 444 27.00 3.50 14.00
N PHE A 445 27.18 2.49 13.15
CA PHE A 445 28.52 2.02 12.78
C PHE A 445 28.94 2.62 11.44
N THR A 446 29.90 3.55 11.46
CA THR A 446 30.33 4.29 10.27
C THR A 446 31.86 4.35 10.12
N ILE A 447 32.35 5.00 9.06
CA ILE A 447 33.78 5.26 8.89
C ILE A 447 34.36 6.12 10.03
N ALA A 448 33.53 6.93 10.72
CA ALA A 448 33.96 7.75 11.84
C ALA A 448 34.48 6.88 13.00
N ASP A 449 33.80 5.76 13.27
CA ASP A 449 34.14 4.78 14.30
C ASP A 449 35.46 4.08 14.01
N VAL A 450 35.64 3.64 12.76
CA VAL A 450 36.90 3.05 12.29
C VAL A 450 38.07 4.04 12.41
N VAL A 451 37.83 5.31 12.08
CA VAL A 451 38.84 6.36 12.22
C VAL A 451 39.15 6.64 13.69
N MET A 452 38.16 6.56 14.58
CA MET A 452 38.32 6.73 16.02
C MET A 452 39.16 5.61 16.64
N VAL A 453 38.86 4.34 16.33
CA VAL A 453 39.69 3.19 16.74
C VAL A 453 41.11 3.30 16.18
N GLN A 454 41.27 3.68 14.91
CA GLN A 454 42.59 3.85 14.30
C GLN A 454 43.42 4.95 14.99
N LYS A 455 42.81 6.09 15.33
CA LYS A 455 43.49 7.18 16.04
C LYS A 455 43.87 6.77 17.46
N TRP A 456 42.99 6.05 18.15
CA TRP A 456 43.25 5.53 19.49
C TRP A 456 44.41 4.52 19.51
N LEU A 457 44.44 3.57 18.56
CA LEU A 457 45.55 2.61 18.40
C LEU A 457 46.90 3.27 18.10
N LEU A 458 46.88 4.43 17.43
CA LEU A 458 48.07 5.25 17.15
C LEU A 458 48.45 6.18 18.32
N GLY A 459 47.76 6.11 19.46
CA GLY A 459 48.01 6.96 20.63
C GLY A 459 47.59 8.42 20.45
N SER A 460 46.70 8.70 19.50
CA SER A 460 46.32 10.06 19.05
C SER A 460 44.83 10.37 19.21
N GLY A 461 44.13 9.68 20.11
CA GLY A 461 42.70 9.86 20.39
C GLY A 461 42.21 8.95 21.52
N ASN A 462 40.91 9.02 21.83
CA ASN A 462 40.20 8.16 22.78
C ASN A 462 39.05 7.44 22.08
N VAL A 463 38.57 6.35 22.66
CA VAL A 463 37.32 5.66 22.29
C VAL A 463 36.27 5.87 23.38
N THR A 464 35.00 6.02 23.01
CA THR A 464 33.89 6.26 23.94
C THR A 464 33.36 4.93 24.48
N ASP A 465 33.08 3.99 23.59
CA ASP A 465 32.69 2.63 23.94
C ASP A 465 33.70 1.63 23.36
N TRP A 466 34.68 1.23 24.18
CA TRP A 466 35.65 0.24 23.75
C TRP A 466 35.05 -1.16 23.58
N THR A 467 33.94 -1.46 24.28
CA THR A 467 33.28 -2.77 24.21
C THR A 467 32.52 -2.94 22.90
N ALA A 468 31.95 -1.87 22.36
CA ALA A 468 31.38 -1.87 21.01
C ALA A 468 32.44 -2.11 19.93
N GLY A 469 33.69 -1.69 20.17
CA GLY A 469 34.80 -1.86 19.25
C GLY A 469 35.42 -3.26 19.21
N ASP A 470 35.10 -4.15 20.17
CA ASP A 470 35.56 -5.55 20.22
C ASP A 470 34.82 -6.39 19.17
N TYR A 471 35.10 -6.09 17.91
CA TYR A 471 34.32 -6.56 16.76
C TYR A 471 34.52 -8.06 16.50
N ASN A 472 35.63 -8.63 16.95
CA ASN A 472 35.90 -10.07 16.86
C ASN A 472 35.50 -10.86 18.12
N ALA A 473 34.98 -10.17 19.15
CA ALA A 473 34.56 -10.70 20.45
C ALA A 473 35.66 -11.48 21.21
N ASP A 474 36.92 -11.03 21.11
CA ASP A 474 38.07 -11.64 21.79
C ASP A 474 38.38 -11.00 23.17
N GLY A 475 37.61 -9.98 23.56
CA GLY A 475 37.74 -9.26 24.81
C GLY A 475 38.81 -8.17 24.79
N GLN A 476 39.43 -7.87 23.64
CA GLN A 476 40.52 -6.91 23.50
C GLN A 476 40.38 -6.03 22.25
N LEU A 477 40.09 -4.74 22.45
CA LEU A 477 40.12 -3.78 21.33
C LEU A 477 41.55 -3.57 20.80
N ASN A 478 41.85 -4.12 19.61
CA ASN A 478 43.17 -4.08 19.01
C ASN A 478 43.15 -3.94 17.46
N GLY A 479 44.30 -4.13 16.81
CA GLY A 479 44.43 -3.99 15.36
C GLY A 479 43.64 -5.02 14.54
N LEU A 480 43.25 -6.15 15.13
CA LEU A 480 42.43 -7.18 14.51
C LEU A 480 40.96 -6.74 14.40
N ASP A 481 40.44 -6.06 15.41
CA ASP A 481 39.10 -5.45 15.38
C ASP A 481 39.03 -4.36 14.33
N LEU A 482 40.05 -3.49 14.26
CA LEU A 482 40.13 -2.44 13.24
C LEU A 482 40.10 -3.03 11.81
N CYS A 483 40.75 -4.18 11.59
CA CYS A 483 40.70 -4.88 10.31
C CYS A 483 39.30 -5.43 10.02
N SER A 484 38.64 -6.01 11.02
CA SER A 484 37.29 -6.56 10.91
C SER A 484 36.24 -5.48 10.64
N MET A 485 36.31 -4.36 11.36
CA MET A 485 35.47 -3.18 11.15
C MET A 485 35.65 -2.59 9.73
N LYS A 486 36.90 -2.49 9.24
CA LYS A 486 37.17 -2.03 7.86
C LYS A 486 36.62 -2.98 6.79
N GLN A 487 36.59 -4.28 7.07
CA GLN A 487 36.05 -5.28 6.16
C GLN A 487 34.52 -5.23 6.13
N ALA A 488 33.88 -5.01 7.28
CA ALA A 488 32.44 -4.81 7.38
C ALA A 488 31.97 -3.61 6.55
N LEU A 489 32.59 -2.43 6.74
CA LEU A 489 32.26 -1.23 5.94
C LEU A 489 32.46 -1.42 4.44
N ARG A 490 33.45 -2.21 4.02
CA ARG A 490 33.71 -2.48 2.59
C ARG A 490 32.67 -3.38 1.95
N LYS A 491 32.02 -4.27 2.70
CA LYS A 491 30.90 -5.07 2.19
C LYS A 491 29.68 -4.18 1.98
N GLU A 492 29.39 -3.30 2.94
CA GLU A 492 28.31 -2.32 2.83
C GLU A 492 28.51 -1.33 1.65
N THR A 493 29.74 -0.94 1.30
CA THR A 493 30.00 -0.06 0.12
C THR A 493 30.09 -0.81 -1.22
N GLN A 494 30.01 -2.14 -1.24
CA GLN A 494 29.87 -2.95 -2.46
C GLN A 494 28.42 -3.38 -2.69
N GLU A 495 27.58 -3.22 -1.65
CA GLU A 495 26.15 -3.52 -1.61
C GLU A 495 25.30 -2.22 -1.66
N ALA A 496 25.96 -1.05 -1.75
CA ALA A 496 25.39 0.29 -1.96
C ALA A 496 26.03 0.96 -3.16
#